data_AF-A0A6M0RLR5-F1
#
_entry.id   AF-A0A6M0RLR5-F1
#
_cell.length_a   1.000
_cell.length_b   1.000
_cell.length_c   1.000
_cell.angle_alpha   90.00
_cell.angle_beta   90.00
_cell.angle_gamma   90.00
#
_symmetry.space_group_name_H-M   'P 1'
#
loop_
_entity.id
_entity.type
_entity.pdbx_description
1 polymer ?
#
loop_
_entity_poly.entity_id
_entity_poly.type
_entity_poly.pdbx_seq_one_letter_code
_entity_poly.pdbx_strand_id
1 'polypeptide(L)'
;MDYKQERITTIHDFGCDISRLEERSLELTRDTPTAVLIPSLYDELERPALSRIRDHLKDCAFVNTVVVSLYADTPEQYAKAVEFFDPLPQKTHIIWENGPRVIALLKQLQDKGLDILMHRGKGRAVWLGLGLATLHAGAIALH
;
A
#
# COMPACT_ATOMS: atom_id res chain seq x y z
N MET A 1 20.17 -2.77 -29.19
CA MET A 1 19.98 -3.98 -28.36
C MET A 1 18.63 -4.56 -28.73
N ASP A 2 18.66 -5.76 -29.27
CA ASP A 2 17.47 -6.47 -29.75
C ASP A 2 16.80 -7.15 -28.55
N TYR A 3 15.69 -6.60 -28.06
CA TYR A 3 14.87 -7.25 -27.04
C TYR A 3 14.05 -8.35 -27.72
N LYS A 4 14.62 -9.53 -27.85
CA LYS A 4 13.85 -10.74 -28.17
C LYS A 4 12.98 -11.11 -26.98
N GLN A 5 11.71 -10.74 -27.05
CA GLN A 5 10.68 -11.23 -26.14
C GLN A 5 10.19 -12.58 -26.69
N GLU A 6 10.89 -13.66 -26.36
CA GLU A 6 10.44 -15.02 -26.68
C GLU A 6 9.10 -15.33 -25.98
N ARG A 7 8.36 -16.32 -26.49
CA ARG A 7 7.03 -16.71 -25.99
C ARG A 7 7.05 -16.84 -24.47
N ILE A 8 6.38 -15.92 -23.78
CA ILE A 8 6.06 -16.04 -22.35
C ILE A 8 5.26 -17.33 -22.21
N THR A 9 5.81 -18.32 -21.52
CA THR A 9 5.08 -19.53 -21.14
C THR A 9 3.85 -19.09 -20.36
N THR A 10 2.67 -19.52 -20.80
CA THR A 10 1.42 -19.30 -20.08
C THR A 10 1.61 -19.77 -18.64
N ILE A 11 1.40 -18.90 -17.65
CA ILE A 11 1.37 -19.32 -16.24
C ILE A 11 0.29 -20.40 -16.15
N HIS A 12 0.70 -21.63 -15.85
CA HIS A 12 -0.25 -22.74 -15.69
C HIS A 12 -1.13 -22.45 -14.48
N ASP A 13 -2.41 -22.23 -14.71
CA ASP A 13 -3.42 -22.23 -13.66
C ASP A 13 -3.64 -23.69 -13.24
N PHE A 14 -2.99 -24.09 -12.15
CA PHE A 14 -3.12 -25.44 -11.60
C PHE A 14 -4.46 -25.66 -10.89
N GLY A 15 -5.36 -24.67 -10.90
CA GLY A 15 -6.59 -24.68 -10.14
C GLY A 15 -6.30 -24.58 -8.66
N CYS A 16 -6.97 -23.66 -7.98
CA CYS A 16 -6.97 -23.63 -6.54
C CYS A 16 -8.39 -23.45 -6.03
N ASP A 17 -8.73 -24.18 -4.97
CA ASP A 17 -9.95 -23.94 -4.22
C ASP A 17 -9.77 -22.62 -3.46
N ILE A 18 -10.36 -21.54 -3.97
CA ILE A 18 -10.24 -20.19 -3.43
C ILE A 18 -10.78 -20.16 -1.99
N SER A 19 -11.88 -20.86 -1.71
CA SER A 19 -12.46 -20.90 -0.36
C SER A 19 -11.47 -21.53 0.63
N ARG A 20 -10.78 -22.59 0.22
CA ARG A 20 -9.71 -23.19 1.03
C ARG A 20 -8.51 -22.25 1.22
N LEU A 21 -8.15 -21.46 0.22
CA LEU A 21 -7.08 -20.45 0.36
C LEU A 21 -7.48 -19.32 1.32
N GLU A 22 -8.72 -18.86 1.25
CA GLU A 22 -9.25 -17.82 2.14
C GLU A 22 -9.29 -18.32 3.59
N GLU A 23 -9.82 -19.51 3.83
CA GLU A 23 -9.81 -20.15 5.15
C GLU A 23 -8.37 -20.25 5.68
N ARG A 24 -7.46 -20.81 4.89
CA ARG A 24 -6.05 -20.94 5.30
C ARG A 24 -5.38 -19.58 5.56
N SER A 25 -5.71 -18.56 4.76
CA SER A 25 -5.18 -17.21 4.96
C SER A 25 -5.67 -16.61 6.27
N LEU A 26 -6.95 -16.79 6.60
CA LEU A 26 -7.54 -16.39 7.89
C LEU A 26 -6.90 -17.13 9.07
N GLU A 27 -6.52 -18.40 8.89
CA GLU A 27 -5.81 -19.13 9.94
C GLU A 27 -4.42 -18.58 10.18
N LEU A 28 -3.65 -18.33 9.11
CA LEU A 28 -2.29 -17.82 9.17
C LEU A 28 -2.22 -16.42 9.79
N THR A 29 -3.23 -15.57 9.53
CA THR A 29 -3.25 -14.19 10.03
C THR A 29 -3.43 -14.08 11.54
N ARG A 30 -3.87 -15.16 12.21
CA ARG A 30 -3.92 -15.22 13.68
C ARG A 30 -2.54 -15.13 14.31
N ASP A 31 -1.55 -15.77 13.70
CA ASP A 31 -0.17 -15.82 14.20
C ASP A 31 0.73 -14.78 13.51
N THR A 32 0.45 -14.47 12.25
CA THR A 32 1.21 -13.52 11.44
C THR A 32 0.28 -12.46 10.85
N PRO A 33 0.07 -11.33 11.56
CA PRO A 33 -0.76 -10.24 11.05
C PRO A 33 -0.27 -9.76 9.69
N THR A 34 -1.20 -9.42 8.81
CA THR A 34 -0.92 -9.00 7.43
C THR A 34 -1.24 -7.53 7.22
N ALA A 35 -0.54 -6.93 6.25
CA ALA A 35 -0.86 -5.60 5.77
C ALA A 35 -0.86 -5.52 4.24
N VAL A 36 -1.68 -4.62 3.71
CA VAL A 36 -1.63 -4.18 2.31
C VAL A 36 -1.10 -2.75 2.28
N LEU A 37 -0.04 -2.52 1.51
CA LEU A 37 0.53 -1.21 1.25
C LEU A 37 0.07 -0.70 -0.12
N ILE A 38 -0.54 0.48 -0.15
CA ILE A 38 -1.07 1.13 -1.35
C ILE A 38 -0.36 2.48 -1.54
N PRO A 39 0.67 2.57 -2.41
CA PRO A 39 1.21 3.85 -2.86
C PRO A 39 0.26 4.47 -3.89
N SER A 40 -0.24 5.68 -3.63
CA SER A 40 -1.24 6.34 -4.47
C SER A 40 -1.00 7.84 -4.59
N LEU A 41 -1.34 8.39 -5.76
CA LEU A 41 -1.56 9.82 -5.95
C LEU A 41 -3.01 10.17 -5.57
N TYR A 42 -3.25 11.41 -5.15
CA TYR A 42 -4.61 11.91 -4.92
C TYR A 42 -5.51 11.75 -6.16
N ASP A 43 -4.99 12.06 -7.34
CA ASP A 43 -5.72 11.96 -8.62
C ASP A 43 -6.18 10.52 -8.95
N GLU A 44 -5.60 9.50 -8.31
CA GLU A 44 -6.02 8.11 -8.50
C GLU A 44 -7.31 7.76 -7.74
N LEU A 45 -7.71 8.55 -6.73
CA LEU A 45 -8.96 8.36 -5.98
C LEU A 45 -10.19 8.62 -6.85
N GLU A 46 -10.07 9.47 -7.86
CA GLU A 46 -11.14 9.75 -8.81
C GLU A 46 -11.26 8.65 -9.88
N ARG A 47 -10.28 7.75 -9.97
CA ARG A 47 -10.26 6.68 -10.97
C ARG A 47 -11.04 5.47 -10.48
N PRO A 48 -11.83 4.80 -11.34
CA PRO A 48 -12.61 3.63 -10.95
C PRO A 48 -11.78 2.47 -10.40
N ALA A 49 -10.50 2.37 -10.80
CA ALA A 49 -9.62 1.29 -10.37
C ALA A 49 -9.41 1.29 -8.85
N LEU A 50 -9.08 2.43 -8.24
CA LEU A 50 -8.79 2.49 -6.81
C LEU A 50 -10.04 2.26 -5.96
N SER A 51 -11.19 2.74 -6.42
CA SER A 51 -12.49 2.44 -5.80
C SER A 51 -12.77 0.94 -5.79
N ARG A 52 -12.52 0.24 -6.91
CA ARG A 52 -12.67 -1.23 -6.98
C ARG A 52 -11.72 -1.95 -6.02
N ILE A 53 -10.46 -1.52 -5.95
CA ILE A 53 -9.47 -2.09 -5.02
C ILE A 53 -9.94 -1.92 -3.58
N ARG A 54 -10.34 -0.70 -3.18
CA ARG A 54 -10.89 -0.45 -1.84
C ARG A 54 -12.11 -1.33 -1.56
N ASP A 55 -13.02 -1.44 -2.52
CA ASP A 55 -14.25 -2.21 -2.31
C ASP A 55 -13.97 -3.72 -2.19
N HIS A 56 -13.03 -4.28 -2.97
CA HIS A 56 -12.60 -5.68 -2.79
C HIS A 56 -11.85 -5.89 -1.48
N LEU A 57 -11.04 -4.91 -1.05
CA LEU A 57 -10.35 -4.99 0.23
C LEU A 57 -11.32 -5.10 1.41
N LYS A 58 -12.53 -4.55 1.33
CA LYS A 58 -13.54 -4.71 2.40
C LYS A 58 -13.84 -6.17 2.72
N ASP A 59 -13.83 -7.02 1.69
CA ASP A 59 -14.16 -8.43 1.82
C ASP A 59 -12.92 -9.29 2.18
N CYS A 60 -11.71 -8.71 2.13
CA CYS A 60 -10.47 -9.40 2.51
C CYS A 60 -10.29 -9.43 4.04
N ALA A 61 -11.04 -10.29 4.72
CA ALA A 61 -10.96 -10.46 6.18
C ALA A 61 -9.59 -10.96 6.69
N PHE A 62 -8.77 -11.55 5.81
CA PHE A 62 -7.39 -11.94 6.09
C PHE A 62 -6.40 -10.78 6.00
N VAL A 63 -6.83 -9.55 5.69
CA VAL A 63 -6.00 -8.33 5.76
C VAL A 63 -6.26 -7.62 7.08
N ASN A 64 -5.26 -7.48 7.94
CA ASN A 64 -5.46 -6.83 9.25
C ASN A 64 -5.29 -5.31 9.17
N THR A 65 -4.35 -4.82 8.36
CA THR A 65 -4.01 -3.40 8.25
C THR A 65 -3.90 -2.96 6.79
N VAL A 66 -4.40 -1.77 6.48
CA VAL A 66 -4.16 -1.10 5.20
C VAL A 66 -3.29 0.13 5.45
N VAL A 67 -2.16 0.23 4.76
CA VAL A 67 -1.30 1.40 4.79
C VAL A 67 -1.35 2.08 3.44
N VAL A 68 -1.78 3.34 3.39
CA VAL A 68 -1.81 4.14 2.17
C VAL A 68 -0.70 5.17 2.26
N SER A 69 0.23 5.15 1.30
CA SER A 69 1.21 6.24 1.13
C SER A 69 0.68 7.16 0.05
N LEU A 70 0.14 8.30 0.48
CA LEU A 70 -0.59 9.23 -0.37
C LEU A 70 0.28 10.45 -0.71
N TYR A 71 0.46 10.69 -1.99
CA TYR A 71 0.90 11.99 -2.50
C TYR A 71 -0.31 12.91 -2.71
N ALA A 72 -0.34 14.04 -2.03
CA ALA A 72 -1.38 15.07 -2.15
C ALA A 72 -0.75 16.46 -2.05
N ASP A 73 -1.26 17.44 -2.77
CA ASP A 73 -0.71 18.80 -2.77
C ASP A 73 -1.27 19.65 -1.63
N THR A 74 -2.48 19.35 -1.13
CA THR A 74 -3.15 20.17 -0.12
C THR A 74 -3.71 19.35 1.06
N PRO A 75 -3.90 19.98 2.24
CA PRO A 75 -4.55 19.32 3.38
C PRO A 75 -5.97 18.84 3.08
N GLU A 76 -6.71 19.55 2.21
CA GLU A 76 -8.07 19.20 1.82
C GLU A 76 -8.09 17.95 0.94
N GLN A 77 -7.12 17.81 0.04
CA GLN A 77 -6.94 16.58 -0.74
C GLN A 77 -6.64 15.39 0.18
N TYR A 78 -5.75 15.59 1.17
CA TYR A 78 -5.48 14.57 2.18
C TYR A 78 -6.75 14.20 2.99
N ALA A 79 -7.53 15.18 3.44
CA ALA A 79 -8.77 14.94 4.18
C ALA A 79 -9.77 14.12 3.35
N LYS A 80 -9.96 14.46 2.07
CA LYS A 80 -10.78 13.66 1.15
C LYS A 80 -10.28 12.23 0.97
N ALA A 81 -8.96 12.02 0.97
CA ALA A 81 -8.42 10.68 0.91
C ALA A 81 -8.69 9.87 2.18
N VAL A 82 -8.69 10.52 3.35
CA VAL A 82 -9.12 9.89 4.59
C VAL A 82 -10.57 9.42 4.49
N GLU A 83 -11.48 10.30 4.05
CA GLU A 83 -12.89 9.95 3.81
C GLU A 83 -13.05 8.83 2.78
N PHE A 84 -12.23 8.82 1.72
CA PHE A 84 -12.30 7.81 0.66
C PHE A 84 -12.04 6.39 1.19
N PHE A 85 -11.07 6.23 2.10
CA PHE A 85 -10.69 4.92 2.66
C PHE A 85 -11.40 4.57 3.97
N ASP A 86 -12.10 5.52 4.61
CA ASP A 86 -12.88 5.32 5.85
C ASP A 86 -13.83 4.11 5.83
N PRO A 87 -14.49 3.74 4.70
CA PRO A 87 -15.36 2.56 4.66
C PRO A 87 -14.65 1.20 4.79
N LEU A 88 -13.32 1.14 4.88
CA LEU A 88 -12.58 -0.10 5.08
C LEU A 88 -12.75 -0.61 6.51
N PRO A 89 -13.13 -1.88 6.74
CA PRO A 89 -13.25 -2.45 8.08
C PRO A 89 -11.89 -2.69 8.75
N GLN A 90 -10.79 -2.73 7.98
CA GLN A 90 -9.44 -2.91 8.50
C GLN A 90 -8.93 -1.65 9.21
N LYS A 91 -7.93 -1.84 10.07
CA LYS A 91 -7.15 -0.72 10.59
C LYS A 91 -6.45 -0.02 9.43
N THR A 92 -6.83 1.23 9.16
CA THR A 92 -6.31 1.98 8.01
C THR A 92 -5.40 3.12 8.47
N HIS A 93 -4.19 3.17 7.94
CA HIS A 93 -3.22 4.23 8.14
C HIS A 93 -2.97 4.95 6.81
N ILE A 94 -3.10 6.27 6.81
CA ILE A 94 -2.84 7.08 5.61
C ILE A 94 -1.70 8.02 5.94
N ILE A 95 -0.63 7.92 5.18
CA ILE A 95 0.57 8.74 5.31
C ILE A 95 0.52 9.79 4.21
N TRP A 96 0.45 11.08 4.59
CA TRP A 96 0.69 12.16 3.64
C TRP A 96 2.19 12.27 3.35
N GLU A 97 2.67 11.54 2.35
CA GLU A 97 4.11 11.29 2.16
C GLU A 97 4.92 12.55 1.83
N ASN A 98 4.28 13.52 1.17
CA ASN A 98 4.85 14.82 0.85
C ASN A 98 4.31 15.93 1.79
N GLY A 99 3.59 15.57 2.84
CA GLY A 99 3.03 16.49 3.81
C GLY A 99 4.10 17.12 4.71
N PRO A 100 3.82 18.30 5.32
CA PRO A 100 4.83 19.06 6.08
C PRO A 100 5.52 18.27 7.19
N ARG A 101 4.77 17.41 7.90
CA ARG A 101 5.31 16.60 9.01
C ARG A 101 6.27 15.52 8.52
N VAL A 102 5.96 14.84 7.41
CA VAL A 102 6.83 13.81 6.83
C VAL A 102 8.06 14.46 6.22
N ILE A 103 7.91 15.56 5.49
CA ILE A 103 9.06 16.31 4.95
C ILE A 103 10.00 16.81 6.05
N ALA A 104 9.47 17.32 7.17
CA ALA A 104 10.28 17.73 8.31
C ALA A 104 11.08 16.55 8.90
N LEU A 105 10.44 15.38 9.05
CA LEU A 105 11.13 14.17 9.50
C LEU A 105 12.24 13.74 8.53
N LEU A 106 11.97 13.77 7.22
CA LEU A 106 12.96 13.39 6.21
C LEU A 106 14.14 14.36 6.16
N LYS A 107 13.93 15.65 6.41
CA LYS A 107 15.02 16.63 6.57
C LYS A 107 15.90 16.30 7.77
N GLN A 108 15.30 15.94 8.91
CA GLN A 108 16.06 15.50 10.08
C GLN A 108 16.90 14.24 9.82
N LEU A 109 16.43 13.33 8.95
CA LEU A 109 17.22 12.17 8.52
C LEU A 109 18.35 12.57 7.57
N GLN A 110 18.09 13.50 6.66
CA GLN A 110 19.11 14.07 5.76
C GLN A 110 20.24 14.72 6.57
N ASP A 111 19.91 15.51 7.61
CA ASP A 111 20.89 16.13 8.51
C ASP A 111 21.75 15.11 9.26
N LYS A 112 21.24 13.89 9.43
CA LYS A 112 21.96 12.75 10.05
C LYS A 112 22.71 11.88 9.04
N GLY A 113 22.79 12.30 7.77
CA GLY A 113 23.53 11.62 6.71
C GLY A 113 22.71 10.60 5.89
N LEU A 114 21.38 10.55 6.08
CA LEU A 114 20.49 9.70 5.29
C LEU A 114 19.57 10.56 4.42
N ASP A 115 20.03 10.91 3.22
CA ASP A 115 19.26 11.73 2.27
C ASP A 115 18.27 10.88 1.47
N ILE A 116 17.03 10.81 1.95
CA ILE A 116 15.90 10.17 1.24
C ILE A 116 15.18 11.20 0.34
N LEU A 117 15.35 12.50 0.61
CA LEU A 117 14.64 13.58 -0.09
C LEU A 117 15.12 13.76 -1.54
N MET A 118 16.39 13.43 -1.82
CA MET A 118 16.94 13.42 -3.18
C MET A 118 16.16 12.48 -4.12
N HIS A 119 15.49 11.46 -3.60
CA HIS A 119 14.69 10.51 -4.39
C HIS A 119 13.22 10.97 -4.46
N ARG A 120 12.66 10.96 -5.68
CA ARG A 120 11.24 11.24 -5.94
C ARG A 120 10.56 10.04 -6.60
N GLY A 121 9.25 9.92 -6.39
CA GLY A 121 8.41 8.90 -7.02
C GLY A 121 8.06 7.73 -6.12
N LYS A 122 7.42 6.72 -6.71
CA LYS A 122 6.78 5.59 -6.01
C LYS A 122 7.72 4.81 -5.08
N GLY A 123 9.01 4.74 -5.38
CA GLY A 123 9.97 4.06 -4.50
C GLY A 123 10.02 4.65 -3.09
N ARG A 124 10.01 5.98 -2.97
CA ARG A 124 10.00 6.65 -1.65
C ARG A 124 8.69 6.42 -0.91
N ALA A 125 7.57 6.52 -1.61
CA ALA A 125 6.23 6.20 -1.10
C ALA A 125 6.21 4.80 -0.45
N VAL A 126 6.68 3.81 -1.21
CA VAL A 126 6.75 2.42 -0.78
C VAL A 126 7.63 2.26 0.46
N TRP A 127 8.82 2.86 0.51
CA TRP A 127 9.68 2.76 1.69
C TRP A 127 9.09 3.36 2.96
N LEU A 128 8.43 4.52 2.84
CA LEU A 128 7.74 5.15 3.98
C LEU A 128 6.60 4.28 4.48
N GLY A 129 5.74 3.82 3.57
CA GLY A 129 4.63 2.94 3.90
C GLY A 129 5.06 1.60 4.45
N LEU A 130 6.13 1.01 3.91
CA LEU A 130 6.68 -0.25 4.39
C LEU A 130 7.18 -0.12 5.83
N GLY A 131 7.87 0.97 6.16
CA GLY A 131 8.34 1.24 7.52
C GLY A 131 7.20 1.33 8.54
N LEU A 132 6.02 1.83 8.16
CA LEU A 132 4.84 1.81 9.01
C LEU A 132 4.18 0.42 9.05
N ALA A 133 4.06 -0.24 7.90
CA ALA A 133 3.42 -1.55 7.78
C ALA A 133 4.14 -2.62 8.61
N THR A 134 5.47 -2.59 8.68
CA THR A 134 6.26 -3.54 9.48
C THR A 134 6.06 -3.39 11.00
N LEU A 135 5.52 -2.27 11.48
CA LEU A 135 5.12 -2.10 12.88
C LEU A 135 3.83 -2.85 13.23
N HIS A 136 3.08 -3.29 12.22
CA HIS A 136 1.74 -3.86 12.38
C HIS A 136 1.59 -5.25 11.77
N ALA A 137 2.47 -5.66 10.86
CA ALA A 137 2.33 -6.89 10.11
C ALA A 137 3.67 -7.61 9.88
N GLY A 138 3.63 -8.94 9.93
CA GLY A 138 4.75 -9.83 9.57
C GLY A 138 4.75 -10.24 8.09
N ALA A 139 3.62 -10.09 7.40
CA ALA A 139 3.49 -10.33 5.96
C ALA A 139 2.84 -9.11 5.29
N ILE A 140 3.47 -8.59 4.23
CA ILE A 140 3.05 -7.33 3.60
C ILE A 140 2.92 -7.55 2.11
N ALA A 141 1.72 -7.29 1.57
CA ALA A 141 1.49 -7.21 0.15
C ALA A 141 1.63 -5.75 -0.32
N LEU A 142 2.30 -5.56 -1.45
CA LEU A 142 2.38 -4.26 -2.13
C LEU A 142 1.42 -4.27 -3.32
N HIS A 143 0.55 -3.27 -3.39
CA HIS A 143 -0.33 -3.03 -4.53
C HIS A 143 0.35 -2.19 -5.62
#